data_AF-A0A453KFN3-F1
#
_entry.id   AF-A0A453KFN3-F1
#
_cell.length_a   1.000
_cell.length_b   1.000
_cell.length_c   1.000
_cell.angle_alpha   90.00
_cell.angle_beta   90.00
_cell.angle_gamma   90.00
#
_symmetry.space_group_name_H-M   'P 1'
#
loop_
_entity.id
_entity.type
_entity.pdbx_description
1 polymer ?
#
loop_
_entity_poly.entity_id
_entity_poly.type
_entity_poly.pdbx_seq_one_letter_code
_entity_poly.pdbx_strand_id
1 'polypeptide(L)' 'MKSFKKEFTLEERANESAAMIAKYPGRIPVIVERFSRSNLPEMEKRK' A
#
# COMPACT_ATOMS: atom_id res chain seq x y z
N MET A 1 -5.89 -10.88 7.67
CA MET A 1 -5.17 -10.13 6.61
C MET A 1 -3.67 -10.38 6.70
N LYS A 2 -3.02 -10.76 5.60
CA LYS A 2 -1.55 -10.62 5.48
C LYS A 2 -1.25 -9.13 5.27
N SER A 3 -0.13 -8.66 5.82
CA SER A 3 0.33 -7.28 5.61
C SER A 3 0.88 -7.17 4.20
N PHE A 4 0.63 -6.04 3.54
CA PHE A 4 1.14 -5.69 2.23
C PHE A 4 2.67 -5.88 2.14
N LYS A 5 3.40 -5.62 3.24
CA LYS A 5 4.85 -5.85 3.31
C LYS A 5 5.28 -7.32 3.25
N LYS A 6 4.38 -8.25 3.56
CA LYS A 6 4.60 -9.70 3.46
C LYS A 6 4.15 -10.27 2.12
N GLU A 7 3.29 -9.55 1.41
CA GLU A 7 2.78 -9.94 0.09
C GLU A 7 3.73 -9.51 -1.03
N PHE A 8 4.42 -8.38 -0.87
CA PHE A 8 5.37 -7.85 -1.85
C PHE A 8 6.76 -7.64 -1.26
N THR A 9 7.78 -7.97 -2.05
CA THR A 9 9.19 -7.73 -1.70
C THR A 9 9.48 -6.23 -1.59
N LEU A 10 10.61 -5.88 -0.97
CA LEU A 10 11.02 -4.48 -0.86
C LEU A 10 11.25 -3.85 -2.24
N GLU A 11 11.87 -4.59 -3.14
CA GLU A 11 12.23 -4.12 -4.48
C GLU A 11 10.99 -3.83 -5.33
N GLU A 12 10.01 -4.74 -5.35
CA GLU A 12 8.74 -4.53 -6.04
C GLU A 12 8.01 -3.28 -5.53
N ARG A 13 7.96 -3.10 -4.20
CA ARG A 13 7.32 -1.93 -3.58
C ARG A 13 8.04 -0.63 -3.92
N ALA A 14 9.37 -0.64 -3.95
CA ALA A 14 10.18 0.52 -4.31
C ALA A 14 9.94 0.92 -5.77
N ASN A 15 10.08 -0.04 -6.69
CA ASN A 15 9.89 0.18 -8.13
C ASN A 15 8.49 0.70 -8.45
N GLU A 16 7.45 0.12 -7.85
CA GLU A 16 6.07 0.53 -8.09
C GLU A 16 5.77 1.92 -7.52
N SER A 17 6.30 2.25 -6.35
CA SER A 17 6.15 3.59 -5.76
C SER A 17 6.85 4.66 -6.59
N ALA A 18 8.05 4.38 -7.09
CA ALA A 18 8.81 5.28 -7.95
C ALA A 18 8.10 5.51 -9.30
N ALA A 19 7.56 4.45 -9.90
CA ALA A 19 6.75 4.55 -11.12
C ALA A 19 5.49 5.41 -10.91
N MET A 20 4.80 5.27 -9.77
CA MET A 20 3.62 6.09 -9.44
C MET A 20 3.97 7.57 -9.26
N ILE A 21 5.09 7.89 -8.61
CA ILE A 21 5.56 9.27 -8.44
C ILE A 21 5.98 9.87 -9.79
N ALA A 22 6.71 9.12 -10.62
CA ALA A 22 7.09 9.56 -11.95
C ALA A 22 5.87 9.83 -12.85
N LYS A 23 4.83 8.98 -12.74
CA LYS A 23 3.58 9.13 -13.50
C LYS A 23 2.70 10.26 -12.97
N TYR A 24 2.74 10.51 -11.66
CA TYR A 24 1.91 11.50 -10.97
C TYR A 24 2.74 12.27 -9.94
N PRO A 25 3.54 13.28 -10.35
CA PRO A 25 4.46 13.97 -9.46
C PRO A 25 3.80 14.76 -8.32
N GLY A 26 2.51 15.09 -8.45
CA GLY A 26 1.71 15.70 -7.39
C GLY A 26 1.00 14.72 -6.45
N ARG A 27 1.25 13.40 -6.57
CA ARG A 27 0.59 12.36 -5.76
C ARG A 27 1.60 11.55 -4.96
N ILE A 28 1.26 11.29 -3.70
CA ILE A 28 2.07 10.47 -2.79
C ILE A 28 1.39 9.09 -2.69
N PRO A 29 2.07 7.99 -3.08
CA PRO A 29 1.52 6.65 -2.91
C PRO A 29 1.48 6.28 -1.42
N VAL A 30 0.27 6.06 -0.89
CA VAL A 30 0.04 5.67 0.52
C VAL A 30 -0.63 4.31 0.56
N ILE A 31 -0.19 3.44 1.47
CA ILE A 31 -0.78 2.12 1.68
C ILE A 31 -1.49 2.12 3.02
N VAL A 32 -2.78 1.79 2.98
CA VAL A 32 -3.64 1.78 4.17
C VAL A 32 -3.96 0.34 4.54
N GLU A 33 -3.61 -0.03 5.77
CA GLU A 33 -3.94 -1.34 6.32
C GLU A 33 -4.81 -1.17 7.56
N ARG A 34 -5.82 -2.04 7.68
CA ARG A 34 -6.66 -2.10 8.87
C ARG A 34 -5.86 -2.65 10.04
N PHE A 35 -5.91 -1.96 11.17
CA PHE A 35 -5.34 -2.47 12.41
C PHE A 35 -6.17 -3.64 12.93
N SER A 36 -5.50 -4.75 13.29
CA SER A 36 -6.14 -6.03 13.64
C SER A 36 -7.06 -5.98 14.86
N ARG A 37 -6.94 -4.96 15.72
CA ARG A 37 -7.78 -4.77 16.93
C ARG A 37 -8.86 -3.69 16.78
N SER A 38 -9.14 -3.24 15.57
CA SER A 38 -10.21 -2.25 15.34
C SER A 38 -11.54 -2.95 15.04
N ASN A 39 -12.68 -2.32 15.32
CA ASN A 39 -14.02 -2.83 14.94
C ASN A 39 -14.51 -2.28 13.59
N LEU A 40 -13.62 -1.66 12.82
CA LEU A 40 -13.93 -1.14 11.48
C LEU A 40 -14.29 -2.28 10.47
N PRO A 41 -14.99 -2.01 9.38
CA PRO A 41 -15.19 -3.00 8.33
C PRO A 41 -13.88 -3.37 7.61
N GLU A 42 -13.86 -4.52 6.92
CA GLU A 42 -12.72 -4.93 6.10
C GLU A 42 -12.61 -4.03 4.84
N MET A 43 -11.39 -3.58 4.53
CA MET A 43 -11.15 -2.73 3.36
C MET A 43 -10.77 -3.58 2.15
N GLU A 44 -11.56 -3.50 1.07
CA GLU A 44 -11.29 -4.17 -0.21
C GLU A 44 -10.16 -3.52 -1.01
N LYS A 45 -9.95 -2.20 -0.90
CA LYS A 45 -8.87 -1.49 -1.60
C LYS A 45 -7.87 -0.92 -0.59
N ARG A 46 -6.60 -1.30 -0.73
CA ARG A 46 -5.50 -0.86 0.16
C ARG A 46 -4.47 0.04 -0.53
N LYS A 47 -4.62 0.26 -1.84
CA LYS A 47 -3.73 1.01 -2.73
C LYS A 47 -4.55 1.80 -3.74
#